data_AF-A0AAJ1PNK2-F1
#
_entry.id   AF-A0AAJ1PNK2-F1
#
_cell.length_a   1.000
_cell.length_b   1.000
_cell.length_c   1.000
_cell.angle_alpha   90.00
_cell.angle_beta   90.00
_cell.angle_gamma   90.00
#
_symmetry.space_group_name_H-M   'P 1'
#
loop_
_entity.id
_entity.type
_entity.pdbx_description
1 polymer ?
#
loop_
_entity_poly.entity_id
_entity_poly.type
_entity_poly.pdbx_seq_one_letter_code
_entity_poly.pdbx_strand_id
1 'polypeptide(L)'
;MKQLEVDLPVSKLVPEMMYIVIPILALIIFVYLSWQHVPVECHTDLNSTSDVVLLNLKRCIDNCWKKHDFGLDGETEDCYIISLFIQDKSIVGNNFSDRDYVNVYFDSLEPSIEHMIKIRYNATGKEISLVKIE
;
A
#
# COMPACT_ATOMS: atom_id res chain seq x y z
N MET A 1 22.66 67.76 16.33
CA MET A 1 21.76 66.58 16.38
C MET A 1 22.38 65.52 15.49
N LYS A 2 22.92 64.43 16.05
CA LYS A 2 23.42 63.28 15.27
C LYS A 2 22.33 62.21 15.29
N GLN A 3 21.88 61.81 14.11
CA GLN A 3 21.02 60.64 13.93
C GLN A 3 21.80 59.40 14.38
N LEU A 4 21.17 58.57 15.20
CA LEU A 4 21.66 57.26 15.60
C LEU A 4 21.19 56.28 14.52
N GLU A 5 22.03 56.04 13.51
CA GLU A 5 21.83 54.94 12.57
C GLU A 5 22.08 53.63 13.31
N VAL A 6 21.00 52.89 13.56
CA VAL A 6 21.05 51.52 14.06
C VAL A 6 21.11 50.62 12.84
N ASP A 7 22.31 50.48 12.27
CA ASP A 7 22.59 49.42 11.30
C ASP A 7 22.71 48.09 12.06
N LEU A 8 21.58 47.42 12.29
CA LEU A 8 21.61 46.00 12.64
C LEU A 8 22.24 45.24 11.44
N PRO A 9 23.29 44.44 11.64
CA PRO A 9 23.99 43.78 10.54
C PRO A 9 23.12 42.68 9.93
N VAL A 10 22.31 43.05 8.93
CA VAL A 10 21.45 42.16 8.14
C VAL A 10 22.24 40.97 7.57
N SER A 11 23.55 41.14 7.35
CA SER A 11 24.44 40.11 6.78
C SER A 11 24.76 38.93 7.71
N LYS A 12 24.57 39.05 9.03
CA LYS A 12 24.81 37.94 9.99
C LYS A 12 23.54 37.19 10.39
N LEU A 13 22.36 37.80 10.23
CA LEU A 13 21.08 37.14 10.54
C LEU A 13 20.68 36.10 9.49
N VAL A 14 21.01 36.35 8.22
CA VAL A 14 20.59 35.50 7.09
C VAL A 14 21.18 34.08 7.15
N PRO A 15 22.48 33.87 7.46
CA PRO A 15 23.05 32.54 7.61
C PRO A 15 22.48 31.76 8.81
N GLU A 16 22.29 32.41 9.96
CA GLU A 16 21.73 31.76 11.16
C GLU A 16 20.27 31.33 10.96
N MET A 17 19.48 32.13 10.25
CA MET A 17 18.11 31.76 9.88
C MET A 17 18.07 30.56 8.91
N MET A 18 19.04 30.43 7.99
CA MET A 18 19.11 29.26 7.09
C MET A 18 19.39 27.96 7.85
N TYR A 19 20.21 28.00 8.90
CA TYR A 19 20.48 26.81 9.74
C TYR A 19 19.25 26.28 10.48
N ILE A 20 18.22 27.11 10.68
CA ILE A 20 16.95 26.70 11.29
C ILE A 20 15.94 26.27 10.22
N VAL A 21 15.86 27.01 9.12
CA VAL A 21 14.87 26.75 8.06
C VAL A 21 15.16 25.45 7.31
N ILE A 22 16.41 25.17 6.96
CA ILE A 22 16.81 23.97 6.20
C ILE A 22 16.41 22.67 6.91
N PRO A 23 16.75 22.44 8.21
CA PRO A 23 16.38 21.20 8.88
C PRO A 23 14.86 21.07 9.05
N ILE A 24 14.12 22.16 9.29
CA ILE A 24 12.65 22.13 9.36
C ILE A 24 12.07 21.69 8.01
N LEU A 25 12.56 22.26 6.92
CA LEU A 25 12.10 21.90 5.57
C LEU A 25 12.42 20.44 5.24
N ALA A 26 13.61 19.96 5.60
CA ALA A 26 14.00 18.56 5.43
C ALA A 26 13.11 17.62 6.25
N LEU A 27 12.75 18.00 7.48
CA LEU A 27 11.86 17.22 8.35
C LEU A 27 10.44 17.16 7.79
N ILE A 28 9.92 18.27 7.26
CA ILE A 28 8.62 18.31 6.57
C ILE A 28 8.64 17.39 5.34
N ILE A 29 9.68 17.46 4.51
CA ILE A 29 9.83 16.59 3.34
C ILE A 29 9.93 15.12 3.76
N PHE A 30 10.69 14.82 4.82
CA PHE A 30 10.81 13.46 5.34
C PHE A 30 9.47 12.89 5.82
N VAL A 31 8.69 13.68 6.57
CA VAL A 31 7.34 13.28 7.02
C VAL A 31 6.41 13.10 5.82
N TYR A 32 6.46 14.01 4.85
CA TYR A 32 5.66 13.92 3.63
C TYR A 32 5.98 12.65 2.82
N LEU A 33 7.27 12.34 2.62
CA LEU A 33 7.71 11.13 1.94
C LEU A 33 7.36 9.87 2.74
N SER A 34 7.49 9.91 4.07
CA SER A 34 7.11 8.81 4.96
C SER A 34 5.60 8.51 4.87
N TRP A 35 4.76 9.54 4.74
CA TRP A 35 3.31 9.38 4.58
C TRP A 35 2.91 8.77 3.24
N GLN A 36 3.68 8.99 2.17
CA GLN A 36 3.45 8.34 0.88
C GLN A 36 3.72 6.83 0.91
N HIS A 37 4.50 6.36 1.88
CA HIS A 37 4.90 4.96 2.02
C HIS A 37 4.09 4.20 3.07
N VAL A 38 3.07 4.81 3.69
CA VAL A 38 2.18 4.05 4.58
C VAL A 38 1.37 3.09 3.71
N PRO A 39 1.61 1.77 3.77
CA PRO A 39 0.84 0.83 2.98
C PRO A 39 -0.62 0.97 3.42
N VAL A 40 -1.51 1.22 2.46
CA VAL A 40 -2.94 1.21 2.73
C VAL A 40 -3.27 -0.20 3.24
N GLU A 41 -3.57 -0.31 4.53
CA GLU A 41 -3.83 -1.59 5.18
C GLU A 41 -4.98 -2.29 4.46
N CYS A 42 -4.72 -3.51 3.98
CA CYS A 42 -5.75 -4.36 3.45
C CYS A 42 -6.63 -4.84 4.61
N HIS A 43 -7.94 -4.74 4.47
CA HIS A 43 -8.86 -5.33 5.44
C HIS A 43 -8.74 -6.86 5.38
N THR A 44 -8.33 -7.46 6.49
CA THR A 44 -8.17 -8.91 6.62
C THR A 44 -9.49 -9.63 6.86
N ASP A 45 -10.53 -8.93 7.31
CA ASP A 45 -11.87 -9.48 7.52
C ASP A 45 -12.87 -8.77 6.61
N LEU A 46 -13.37 -9.48 5.60
CA LEU A 46 -14.30 -8.95 4.60
C LEU A 46 -15.65 -9.66 4.68
N ASN A 47 -16.65 -8.99 5.26
CA ASN A 47 -18.03 -9.46 5.27
C ASN A 47 -18.91 -8.48 4.50
N SER A 48 -19.21 -8.80 3.24
CA SER A 48 -19.99 -7.90 2.39
C SER A 48 -20.55 -8.60 1.14
N THR A 49 -21.11 -7.81 0.24
CA THR A 49 -21.46 -8.27 -1.11
C THR A 49 -20.20 -8.58 -1.91
N SER A 50 -20.34 -9.51 -2.84
CA SER A 50 -19.28 -9.95 -3.76
C SER A 50 -18.56 -8.80 -4.47
N ASP A 51 -19.27 -7.74 -4.90
CA ASP A 51 -18.65 -6.60 -5.59
C ASP A 51 -17.73 -5.80 -4.64
N VAL A 52 -18.12 -5.64 -3.38
CA VAL A 52 -17.31 -4.97 -2.35
C VAL A 52 -16.13 -5.84 -1.94
N VAL A 53 -16.34 -7.14 -1.76
CA VAL A 53 -15.26 -8.10 -1.47
C VAL A 53 -14.25 -8.12 -2.62
N LEU A 54 -14.72 -8.18 -3.86
CA LEU A 54 -13.87 -8.17 -5.05
C LEU A 54 -13.06 -6.88 -5.17
N LEU A 55 -13.68 -5.72 -4.94
CA LEU A 55 -12.98 -4.43 -4.95
C LEU A 55 -11.88 -4.37 -3.90
N ASN A 56 -12.16 -4.85 -2.69
CA ASN A 56 -11.16 -4.90 -1.62
C ASN A 56 -10.03 -5.87 -1.95
N LEU A 57 -10.33 -7.08 -2.41
CA LEU A 57 -9.33 -8.06 -2.84
C LEU A 57 -8.41 -7.48 -3.92
N LYS A 58 -8.99 -6.83 -4.94
CA LYS A 58 -8.24 -6.15 -6.01
C LYS A 58 -7.30 -5.07 -5.46
N ARG A 59 -7.76 -4.27 -4.50
CA ARG A 59 -6.92 -3.27 -3.85
C ARG A 59 -5.77 -3.90 -3.06
N CYS A 60 -6.04 -4.99 -2.36
CA CYS A 60 -5.02 -5.71 -1.60
C CYS A 60 -3.97 -6.35 -2.51
N ILE A 61 -4.39 -6.90 -3.65
CA ILE A 61 -3.50 -7.36 -4.71
C ILE A 61 -2.63 -6.21 -5.21
N ASP A 62 -3.23 -5.06 -5.57
CA ASP A 62 -2.51 -3.90 -6.09
C ASP A 62 -1.49 -3.36 -5.06
N ASN A 63 -1.82 -3.41 -3.77
CA ASN A 63 -0.94 -2.99 -2.69
C ASN A 63 0.21 -3.98 -2.47
N CYS A 64 -0.08 -5.28 -2.47
CA CYS A 64 0.94 -6.34 -2.42
C CYS A 64 1.91 -6.19 -3.59
N TRP A 65 1.38 -6.01 -4.80
CA TRP A 65 2.17 -5.76 -6.01
C TRP A 65 3.06 -4.53 -5.88
N LYS A 66 2.56 -3.40 -5.36
CA LYS A 66 3.35 -2.18 -5.15
C LYS A 66 4.40 -2.28 -4.04
N LYS A 67 4.19 -3.13 -3.04
CA LYS A 67 5.14 -3.34 -1.93
C LYS A 67 6.41 -4.01 -2.42
N HIS A 68 6.28 -4.90 -3.41
CA HIS A 68 7.38 -5.67 -3.95
C HIS A 68 8.01 -4.98 -5.15
N ASP A 69 9.33 -4.88 -5.16
CA ASP A 69 10.07 -4.29 -6.26
C ASP A 69 10.29 -5.35 -7.35
N PHE A 70 9.75 -5.13 -8.56
CA PHE A 70 9.67 -6.16 -9.60
C PHE A 70 11.04 -6.74 -9.98
N GLY A 71 11.31 -7.96 -9.48
CA GLY A 71 12.51 -8.72 -9.80
C GLY A 71 13.73 -8.41 -8.94
N LEU A 72 13.60 -7.63 -7.85
CA LEU A 72 14.64 -7.50 -6.83
C LEU A 72 14.34 -8.35 -5.59
N ASP A 73 13.07 -8.59 -5.29
CA ASP A 73 12.67 -9.47 -4.20
C ASP A 73 12.87 -10.94 -4.62
N GLY A 74 13.89 -11.56 -4.01
CA GLY A 74 14.27 -12.95 -4.25
C GLY A 74 13.45 -13.98 -3.48
N GLU A 75 12.54 -13.54 -2.60
CA GLU A 75 11.76 -14.40 -1.73
C GLU A 75 10.26 -14.29 -2.01
N THR A 76 9.57 -15.43 -1.94
CA THR A 76 8.12 -15.52 -1.98
C THR A 76 7.55 -15.12 -0.62
N GLU A 77 6.67 -14.13 -0.57
CA GLU A 77 6.09 -13.60 0.67
C GLU A 77 4.56 -13.68 0.65
N ASP A 78 3.97 -14.07 1.78
CA ASP A 78 2.53 -13.96 2.01
C ASP A 78 2.21 -12.52 2.43
N CYS A 79 1.69 -11.71 1.50
CA CYS A 79 1.33 -10.32 1.77
C CYS A 79 0.16 -10.21 2.76
N TYR A 80 -0.90 -11.00 2.53
CA TYR A 80 -2.14 -10.92 3.30
C TYR A 80 -2.79 -12.29 3.42
N ILE A 81 -3.41 -12.56 4.56
CA ILE A 81 -4.36 -13.66 4.78
C ILE A 81 -5.68 -13.00 5.14
N ILE A 82 -6.72 -13.30 4.37
CA ILE A 82 -8.01 -12.60 4.42
C ILE A 82 -9.11 -13.63 4.69
N SER A 83 -9.86 -13.46 5.77
CA SER A 83 -11.14 -14.13 5.94
C SER A 83 -12.22 -13.37 5.17
N LEU A 84 -12.99 -14.09 4.37
CA LEU A 84 -14.05 -13.51 3.56
C LEU A 84 -15.36 -14.28 3.69
N PHE A 85 -16.43 -13.52 3.84
CA PHE A 85 -17.81 -14.00 3.87
C PHE A 85 -18.61 -13.21 2.84
N ILE A 86 -19.08 -13.90 1.81
CA ILE A 86 -19.79 -13.30 0.68
C ILE A 86 -21.29 -13.47 0.87
N GLN A 87 -22.08 -12.40 0.77
CA GLN A 87 -23.51 -12.46 1.11
C GLN A 87 -24.43 -12.84 -0.04
N ASP A 88 -24.01 -12.66 -1.30
CA ASP A 88 -24.90 -12.65 -2.47
C ASP A 88 -24.53 -13.69 -3.55
N LYS A 89 -23.50 -13.43 -4.37
CA LYS A 89 -23.13 -14.24 -5.55
C LYS A 89 -21.70 -14.75 -5.41
N SER A 90 -21.39 -15.87 -6.05
CA SER A 90 -20.04 -16.41 -6.04
C SER A 90 -19.04 -15.52 -6.78
N ILE A 91 -17.79 -15.52 -6.31
CA ILE A 91 -16.66 -14.90 -7.00
C ILE A 91 -15.87 -16.03 -7.67
N VAL A 92 -15.66 -15.94 -8.98
CA VAL A 92 -14.89 -16.91 -9.77
C VAL A 92 -13.52 -16.35 -10.13
N GLY A 93 -12.55 -17.21 -10.41
CA GLY A 93 -11.18 -16.77 -10.75
C GLY A 93 -11.13 -15.78 -11.93
N ASN A 94 -12.06 -15.91 -12.89
CA ASN A 94 -12.15 -15.00 -14.04
C ASN A 94 -12.54 -13.55 -13.67
N ASN A 95 -12.94 -13.28 -12.42
CA ASN A 95 -13.18 -11.91 -11.95
C ASN A 95 -11.88 -11.09 -11.76
N PHE A 96 -10.71 -11.75 -11.81
CA PHE A 96 -9.37 -11.15 -11.64
C PHE A 96 -8.56 -11.04 -12.94
N SER A 97 -9.13 -11.46 -14.07
CA SER A 97 -8.48 -11.49 -15.39
C SER A 97 -8.14 -10.11 -15.96
N ASP A 98 -8.56 -9.04 -15.28
CA ASP A 98 -8.20 -7.66 -15.60
C ASP A 98 -6.75 -7.31 -15.21
N ARG A 99 -6.02 -8.22 -14.55
CA ARG A 99 -4.61 -8.06 -14.14
C ARG A 99 -3.77 -9.22 -14.63
N ASP A 100 -2.88 -8.96 -15.59
CA ASP A 100 -2.00 -9.98 -16.19
C ASP A 100 -1.00 -10.61 -15.21
N TYR A 101 -0.77 -9.97 -14.06
CA TYR A 101 0.16 -10.42 -13.02
C TYR A 101 -0.53 -11.18 -11.88
N VAL A 102 -1.82 -11.49 -11.99
CA VAL A 102 -2.58 -12.20 -10.95
C VAL A 102 -2.92 -13.61 -11.41
N ASN A 103 -2.52 -14.60 -10.62
CA ASN A 103 -2.89 -16.00 -10.84
C ASN A 103 -3.77 -16.50 -9.70
N VAL A 104 -4.92 -17.07 -10.07
CA VAL A 104 -5.94 -17.55 -9.13
C VAL A 104 -5.92 -19.07 -9.05
N TYR A 105 -5.76 -19.61 -7.84
CA TYR A 105 -5.64 -21.04 -7.55
C TYR A 105 -6.88 -21.59 -6.84
N PHE A 106 -8.06 -21.06 -7.17
CA PHE A 106 -9.35 -21.56 -6.72
C PHE A 106 -10.39 -21.42 -7.82
N ASP A 107 -11.38 -22.32 -7.85
CA ASP A 107 -12.45 -22.31 -8.85
C ASP A 107 -13.47 -21.19 -8.55
N SER A 108 -14.02 -21.22 -7.33
CA SER A 108 -15.02 -20.26 -6.86
C SER A 108 -14.98 -20.04 -5.35
N LEU A 109 -15.45 -18.87 -4.93
CA LEU A 109 -15.77 -18.50 -3.56
C LEU A 109 -17.28 -18.40 -3.44
N GLU A 110 -17.88 -19.44 -2.87
CA GLU A 110 -19.33 -19.56 -2.73
C GLU A 110 -19.91 -18.60 -1.68
N PRO A 111 -21.12 -18.06 -1.89
CA PRO A 111 -21.78 -17.20 -0.92
C PRO A 111 -22.20 -17.98 0.34
N SER A 112 -22.42 -17.25 1.43
CA SER A 112 -22.83 -17.76 2.75
C SER A 112 -21.88 -18.76 3.40
N ILE A 113 -20.67 -18.90 2.86
CA ILE A 113 -19.60 -19.73 3.40
C ILE A 113 -18.42 -18.82 3.70
N GLU A 114 -17.82 -18.99 4.87
CA GLU A 114 -16.56 -18.33 5.20
C GLU A 114 -15.42 -19.04 4.45
N HIS A 115 -14.61 -18.26 3.73
CA HIS A 115 -13.40 -18.75 3.08
C HIS A 115 -12.21 -17.97 3.61
N MET A 116 -11.05 -18.60 3.64
CA MET A 116 -9.80 -17.91 3.85
C MET A 116 -9.01 -17.87 2.54
N ILE A 117 -8.56 -16.68 2.14
CA ILE A 117 -7.74 -16.46 0.95
C ILE A 117 -6.40 -15.88 1.37
N LYS A 118 -5.35 -16.45 0.80
CA LYS A 118 -3.98 -15.98 0.90
C LYS A 118 -3.60 -15.23 -0.37
N ILE A 119 -3.13 -14.00 -0.21
CA ILE A 119 -2.51 -13.19 -1.27
C ILE A 119 -1.00 -13.30 -1.10
N ARG A 120 -0.33 -13.90 -2.09
CA ARG A 120 1.10 -14.21 -2.06
C ARG A 120 1.82 -13.57 -3.23
N TYR A 121 2.93 -12.90 -2.97
CA TYR A 121 3.90 -12.56 -4.00
C TYR A 121 4.76 -13.77 -4.32
N ASN A 122 4.83 -14.16 -5.59
CA ASN A 122 5.65 -15.27 -6.06
C ASN A 122 6.85 -14.71 -6.83
N ALA A 123 8.03 -14.76 -6.21
CA ALA A 123 9.27 -14.24 -6.78
C ALA A 123 9.71 -15.00 -8.05
N THR A 124 9.40 -16.29 -8.15
CA THR A 124 9.79 -17.12 -9.31
C THR A 124 8.93 -16.79 -10.54
N GLY A 125 7.62 -16.65 -10.35
CA GLY A 125 6.68 -16.33 -11.42
C GLY A 125 6.55 -14.83 -11.72
N LYS A 126 7.05 -13.95 -10.84
CA LYS A 126 6.81 -12.50 -10.84
C LYS A 126 5.32 -12.18 -10.93
N GLU A 127 4.55 -12.80 -10.04
CA GLU A 127 3.09 -12.77 -10.03
C GLU A 127 2.55 -12.62 -8.60
N ILE A 128 1.28 -12.28 -8.48
CA ILE A 128 0.49 -12.40 -7.26
C ILE A 128 -0.39 -13.65 -7.37
N SER A 129 -0.17 -14.60 -6.48
CA SER A 129 -0.96 -15.83 -6.37
C SER A 129 -2.09 -15.63 -5.35
N LEU A 130 -3.34 -15.88 -5.75
CA LEU A 130 -4.50 -15.97 -4.85
C LEU A 130 -4.80 -17.43 -4.55
N VAL A 131 -4.65 -17.84 -3.30
CA VAL A 131 -4.78 -19.24 -2.88
C VAL A 131 -5.85 -19.36 -1.81
N LYS A 132 -6.82 -20.26 -2.01
CA LYS A 132 -7.78 -20.63 -0.96
C LYS A 132 -7.11 -21.56 0.04
N ILE A 133 -7.27 -21.28 1.32
CA ILE A 133 -6.79 -22.12 2.43
C ILE A 133 -8.00 -22.59 3.24
N GLU A 134 -7.97 -23.87 3.63
CA GLU A 134 -9.04 -24.55 4.39
C GLU A 134 -9.00 -24.21 5.88
#